data_AF-A0A1S3CPQ4-F1
#
_entry.id   AF-A0A1S3CPQ4-F1
#
_cell.length_a   1.000
_cell.length_b   1.000
_cell.length_c   1.000
_cell.angle_alpha   90.00
_cell.angle_beta   90.00
_cell.angle_gamma   90.00
#
_symmetry.space_group_name_H-M   'P 1'
#
loop_
_entity.id
_entity.type
_entity.pdbx_description
1 polymer ?
#
loop_
_entity_poly.entity_id
_entity_poly.type
_entity_poly.pdbx_seq_one_letter_code
_entity_poly.pdbx_strand_id
1 'polypeptide(L)'
;MVLTRIEERMEVFDLEIAGLKKELSKMLVINASLSEIMKNLELMRFQTEKQQQVLLMFMESNAKERSMMSERLTESAVRDKSTTKGKKNEATSSCDIGADRNIGEGRNERKSDNDENAGDRNKFKKVKMPIFNGEDLDSWLFRVESVNVSLFYCQVIPMAATDNYKLVEELIDHMSGIDEKQLVLYAQMGTLVNLILQWPEMNVKEIAVNFSKLACNAHTICDSELRPLGTGLYPVISIINHSCLPNAVLVFEGRSAVVRAVQHIPPGSEVSISYIETAGSTMTRQKTLKENYLFTCTCSRCVKAQEDEIKESAILEGYRCTNDQCAGFLLRNSDDTGFTCQQCGLVRSKEDIKNIASQIKSISDEASTSMSSQNYAEALFMHEKVEKLQKILCHPYSISLMQTREKLLKISMELENWTKALTYCKLTISVYQKLYPGIHPLLGLQFYTCGKLEWLVVHQDVSFTSPSLLLLGHTEDSLKSYTKAFDILRITHGTNSSFMKELLQKLEEARAEASYKRSSIDDE
;
A
#
# COMPACT_ATOMS: atom_id res chain seq x y z
N MET A 1 73.71 21.75 21.61
CA MET A 1 73.28 22.31 20.31
C MET A 1 72.71 21.24 19.37
N VAL A 2 73.49 20.29 18.82
CA VAL A 2 72.91 19.30 17.89
C VAL A 2 71.96 18.33 18.60
N LEU A 3 72.35 17.70 19.72
CA LEU A 3 71.45 16.85 20.52
C LEU A 3 70.18 17.60 20.94
N THR A 4 70.33 18.80 21.48
CA THR A 4 69.25 19.65 21.98
C THR A 4 68.18 19.93 20.90
N ARG A 5 68.62 20.18 19.66
CA ARG A 5 67.71 20.35 18.51
C ARG A 5 67.05 19.06 18.02
N ILE A 6 67.57 17.90 18.38
CA ILE A 6 66.95 16.60 18.08
C ILE A 6 65.89 16.31 19.14
N GLU A 7 66.20 16.54 20.42
CA GLU A 7 65.27 16.43 21.55
C GLU A 7 64.03 17.34 21.36
N GLU A 8 64.23 18.62 21.07
CA GLU A 8 63.14 19.57 20.75
C GLU A 8 62.25 19.10 19.59
N ARG A 9 62.82 18.47 18.55
CA ARG A 9 62.02 17.95 17.42
C ARG A 9 61.30 16.65 17.76
N MET A 10 61.87 15.81 18.64
CA MET A 10 61.20 14.60 19.13
C MET A 10 59.97 14.97 19.98
N GLU A 11 60.07 15.96 20.86
CA GLU A 11 58.91 16.44 21.65
C GLU A 11 57.77 16.98 20.75
N VAL A 12 58.10 17.71 19.68
CA VAL A 12 57.11 18.16 18.69
C VAL A 12 56.46 16.97 17.97
N PHE A 13 57.22 15.96 17.56
CA PHE A 13 56.65 14.75 16.96
C PHE A 13 55.79 13.94 17.94
N ASP A 14 56.15 13.85 19.22
CA ASP A 14 55.34 13.17 20.23
C ASP A 14 54.01 13.90 20.49
N LEU A 15 54.01 15.25 20.44
CA LEU A 15 52.80 16.07 20.49
C LEU A 15 51.91 15.89 19.26
N GLU A 16 52.49 15.84 18.04
CA GLU A 16 51.75 15.53 16.81
C GLU A 16 51.17 14.11 16.83
N ILE A 17 51.93 13.12 17.29
CA ILE A 17 51.47 11.73 17.46
C ILE A 17 50.36 11.64 18.52
N ALA A 18 50.44 12.41 19.61
CA ALA A 18 49.36 12.49 20.60
C ALA A 18 48.09 13.12 20.01
N GLY A 19 48.22 14.16 19.18
CA GLY A 19 47.12 14.75 18.41
C GLY A 19 46.46 13.76 17.45
N LEU A 20 47.27 13.05 16.66
CA LEU A 20 46.80 12.01 15.74
C LEU A 20 46.13 10.83 16.46
N LYS A 21 46.67 10.39 17.61
CA LYS A 21 46.01 9.38 18.47
C LYS A 21 44.65 9.86 18.99
N LYS A 22 44.53 11.16 19.32
CA LYS A 22 43.27 11.76 19.75
C LYS A 22 42.24 11.79 18.62
N GLU A 23 42.61 12.19 17.40
CA GLU A 23 41.72 12.11 16.24
C GLU A 23 41.36 10.67 15.86
N LEU A 24 42.32 9.73 15.92
CA LEU A 24 42.06 8.31 15.68
C LEU A 24 41.07 7.74 16.71
N SER A 25 41.15 8.16 17.98
CA SER A 25 40.20 7.75 19.02
C SER A 25 38.78 8.28 18.75
N LYS A 26 38.62 9.49 18.22
CA LYS A 26 37.32 10.00 17.74
C LYS A 26 36.82 9.19 16.56
N MET A 27 37.66 8.84 15.59
CA MET A 27 37.28 7.95 14.47
C MET A 27 36.81 6.57 14.96
N LEU A 28 37.44 6.00 15.99
CA LEU A 28 37.00 4.73 16.59
C LEU A 28 35.63 4.86 17.27
N VAL A 29 35.37 5.96 17.99
CA VAL A 29 34.04 6.24 18.56
C VAL A 29 33.00 6.44 17.46
N ILE A 30 33.32 7.20 16.41
CA ILE A 30 32.45 7.37 15.24
C ILE A 30 32.17 6.03 14.56
N ASN A 31 33.16 5.16 14.39
CA ASN A 31 32.99 3.84 13.78
C ASN A 31 32.14 2.90 14.66
N ALA A 32 32.33 2.93 15.99
CA ALA A 32 31.48 2.20 16.93
C ALA A 32 30.03 2.72 16.89
N SER A 33 29.85 4.05 16.89
CA SER A 33 28.54 4.68 16.72
C SER A 33 27.89 4.35 15.38
N LEU A 34 28.65 4.33 14.27
CA LEU A 34 28.16 3.93 12.95
C LEU A 34 27.80 2.44 12.89
N SER A 35 28.53 1.56 13.59
CA SER A 35 28.17 0.14 13.70
C SER A 35 26.91 -0.07 14.53
N GLU A 36 26.74 0.67 15.62
CA GLU A 36 25.51 0.64 16.43
C GLU A 36 24.33 1.25 15.66
N ILE A 37 24.56 2.35 14.93
CA ILE A 37 23.61 2.96 14.01
C ILE A 37 23.29 2.01 12.85
N MET A 38 24.22 1.22 12.33
CA MET A 38 23.91 0.18 11.35
C MET A 38 22.96 -0.85 11.96
N LYS A 39 23.24 -1.40 13.15
CA LYS A 39 22.32 -2.35 13.81
C LYS A 39 20.96 -1.73 14.12
N ASN A 40 20.90 -0.44 14.48
CA ASN A 40 19.64 0.23 14.80
C ASN A 40 18.92 0.74 13.56
N LEU A 41 19.62 1.02 12.47
CA LEU A 41 19.05 1.17 11.13
C LEU A 41 18.60 -0.18 10.57
N GLU A 42 19.22 -1.30 10.94
CA GLU A 42 18.72 -2.65 10.63
C GLU A 42 17.54 -3.05 11.50
N LEU A 43 17.47 -2.58 12.75
CA LEU A 43 16.31 -2.78 13.63
C LEU A 43 15.14 -1.87 13.22
N MET A 44 15.41 -0.63 12.83
CA MET A 44 14.47 0.26 12.17
C MET A 44 14.07 -0.32 10.82
N ARG A 45 15.02 -0.78 9.99
CA ARG A 45 14.72 -1.50 8.75
C ARG A 45 13.89 -2.73 9.07
N PHE A 46 14.06 -3.43 10.19
CA PHE A 46 13.24 -4.58 10.62
C PHE A 46 11.85 -4.18 11.16
N GLN A 47 11.69 -3.02 11.79
CA GLN A 47 10.40 -2.45 12.21
C GLN A 47 9.63 -1.88 10.99
N THR A 48 10.33 -1.18 10.10
CA THR A 48 9.84 -0.71 8.81
C THR A 48 9.64 -1.88 7.85
N GLU A 49 10.39 -2.98 7.91
CA GLU A 49 10.17 -4.29 7.25
C GLU A 49 9.10 -5.09 7.99
N LYS A 50 8.58 -4.66 9.14
CA LYS A 50 7.35 -5.20 9.76
C LYS A 50 6.12 -4.44 9.27
N GLN A 51 6.18 -3.10 9.28
CA GLN A 51 5.17 -2.26 8.62
C GLN A 51 5.11 -2.57 7.11
N GLN A 52 6.26 -2.81 6.51
CA GLN A 52 6.40 -3.32 5.17
C GLN A 52 6.43 -4.84 5.09
N GLN A 53 6.36 -5.71 6.11
CA GLN A 53 6.30 -7.16 5.82
C GLN A 53 4.99 -7.49 5.12
N VAL A 54 3.95 -6.79 5.57
CA VAL A 54 2.65 -6.63 4.93
C VAL A 54 2.77 -6.21 3.44
N LEU A 55 3.83 -5.49 3.08
CA LEU A 55 4.05 -4.80 1.80
C LEU A 55 5.33 -5.25 1.03
N LEU A 56 6.15 -6.15 1.59
CA LEU A 56 7.44 -6.66 1.10
C LEU A 56 7.23 -8.09 0.55
N MET A 57 6.22 -8.78 1.08
CA MET A 57 5.41 -9.73 0.31
C MET A 57 4.89 -9.13 -1.03
N PHE A 58 5.00 -7.81 -1.23
CA PHE A 58 4.61 -7.08 -2.44
C PHE A 58 5.79 -6.55 -3.29
N MET A 59 7.07 -6.70 -2.90
CA MET A 59 8.17 -5.91 -3.50
C MET A 59 9.32 -6.67 -4.19
N GLU A 60 9.66 -7.92 -3.84
CA GLU A 60 11.03 -8.44 -4.06
C GLU A 60 11.51 -8.70 -5.51
N SER A 61 10.74 -8.40 -6.58
CA SER A 61 11.12 -8.80 -7.95
C SER A 61 11.02 -7.76 -9.07
N ASN A 62 9.97 -6.92 -9.11
CA ASN A 62 9.64 -6.10 -10.31
C ASN A 62 10.64 -4.97 -10.65
N ALA A 63 11.71 -4.78 -9.87
CA ALA A 63 12.78 -3.83 -10.17
C ALA A 63 13.55 -4.17 -11.46
N LYS A 64 13.51 -5.44 -11.93
CA LYS A 64 14.15 -5.87 -13.19
C LYS A 64 13.21 -5.85 -14.40
N GLU A 65 11.90 -6.06 -14.23
CA GLU A 65 10.92 -6.08 -15.34
C GLU A 65 10.96 -4.78 -16.17
N ARG A 66 11.10 -3.62 -15.51
CA ARG A 66 11.13 -2.30 -16.19
C ARG A 66 12.33 -2.13 -17.13
N SER A 67 13.43 -2.85 -16.90
CA SER A 67 14.59 -2.82 -17.81
C SER A 67 14.33 -3.62 -19.08
N MET A 68 13.80 -4.84 -18.95
CA MET A 68 13.69 -5.79 -20.06
C MET A 68 12.45 -5.58 -20.94
N MET A 69 11.35 -5.09 -20.38
CA MET A 69 10.13 -4.83 -21.16
C MET A 69 10.23 -3.57 -22.02
N SER A 70 11.09 -2.60 -21.62
CA SER A 70 11.42 -1.42 -22.44
C SER A 70 12.21 -1.81 -23.70
N GLU A 71 13.15 -2.76 -23.59
CA GLU A 71 13.98 -3.23 -24.72
C GLU A 71 13.16 -4.01 -25.76
N ARG A 72 12.29 -4.94 -25.31
CA ARG A 72 11.44 -5.75 -26.22
C ARG A 72 10.46 -4.89 -27.05
N LEU A 73 9.95 -3.79 -26.50
CA LEU A 73 9.07 -2.85 -27.22
C LEU A 73 9.82 -2.00 -28.26
N THR A 74 11.11 -1.71 -28.04
CA THR A 74 11.91 -0.99 -29.04
C THR A 74 12.29 -1.86 -30.25
N GLU A 75 12.45 -3.18 -30.08
CA GLU A 75 12.76 -4.07 -31.20
C GLU A 75 11.57 -4.35 -32.13
N SER A 76 10.34 -4.47 -31.61
CA SER A 76 9.15 -4.66 -32.45
C SER A 76 8.85 -3.43 -33.32
N ALA A 77 8.91 -2.23 -32.73
CA ALA A 77 8.66 -0.96 -33.41
C ALA A 77 9.67 -0.63 -34.54
N VAL A 78 10.84 -1.29 -34.56
CA VAL A 78 11.84 -1.17 -35.63
C VAL A 78 11.53 -2.11 -36.82
N ARG A 79 10.85 -3.24 -36.60
CA ARG A 79 10.44 -4.15 -37.69
C ARG A 79 9.28 -3.60 -38.51
N ASP A 80 8.26 -3.05 -37.86
CA ASP A 80 7.03 -2.57 -38.54
C ASP A 80 7.24 -1.33 -39.41
N LYS A 81 8.30 -0.55 -39.18
CA LYS A 81 8.65 0.61 -40.03
C LYS A 81 9.26 0.23 -41.39
N SER A 82 9.49 -1.06 -41.66
CA SER A 82 10.04 -1.53 -42.94
C SER A 82 8.99 -1.61 -44.07
N THR A 83 7.70 -1.60 -43.76
CA THR A 83 6.61 -1.79 -44.73
C THR A 83 5.48 -0.76 -44.62
N THR A 84 5.74 0.48 -45.05
CA THR A 84 4.78 1.33 -45.81
C THR A 84 5.40 2.68 -46.21
N LYS A 85 5.82 2.83 -47.47
CA LYS A 85 6.07 4.14 -48.10
C LYS A 85 4.80 4.60 -48.84
N GLY A 86 4.24 5.77 -48.53
CA GLY A 86 3.05 6.23 -49.26
C GLY A 86 2.46 7.62 -48.97
N LYS A 87 3.07 8.66 -49.57
CA LYS A 87 2.49 9.99 -49.92
C LYS A 87 2.19 11.02 -48.80
N LYS A 88 2.42 12.29 -49.19
CA LYS A 88 2.24 13.54 -48.44
C LYS A 88 0.78 14.04 -48.52
N ASN A 89 0.42 15.00 -47.65
CA ASN A 89 0.19 16.39 -48.06
C ASN A 89 0.14 17.37 -46.88
N GLU A 90 0.40 18.64 -47.16
CA GLU A 90 0.53 19.77 -46.22
C GLU A 90 -0.79 20.55 -46.06
N ALA A 91 -0.99 21.23 -44.93
CA ALA A 91 -1.69 22.52 -44.86
C ALA A 91 -1.39 23.28 -43.55
N THR A 92 -1.19 24.59 -43.65
CA THR A 92 -0.89 25.57 -42.59
C THR A 92 -2.12 26.41 -42.17
N SER A 93 -2.02 27.16 -41.06
CA SER A 93 -2.65 28.48 -40.71
C SER A 93 -2.99 28.52 -39.19
N SER A 94 -2.33 29.32 -38.33
CA SER A 94 -2.50 30.77 -38.03
C SER A 94 -3.88 31.15 -37.42
N CYS A 95 -4.08 32.20 -36.58
CA CYS A 95 -3.29 32.84 -35.52
C CYS A 95 -4.23 33.78 -34.70
N ASP A 96 -3.72 34.34 -33.59
CA ASP A 96 -4.06 35.66 -32.99
C ASP A 96 -5.27 35.94 -32.05
N ILE A 97 -4.88 36.29 -30.80
CA ILE A 97 -5.13 37.55 -30.05
C ILE A 97 -6.56 38.04 -29.74
N GLY A 98 -6.80 38.33 -28.44
CA GLY A 98 -7.80 39.31 -28.01
C GLY A 98 -8.05 39.31 -26.49
N ALA A 99 -7.64 40.37 -25.79
CA ALA A 99 -7.93 40.59 -24.37
C ALA A 99 -8.56 41.98 -24.16
N ASP A 100 -9.49 42.13 -23.20
CA ASP A 100 -9.50 43.31 -22.33
C ASP A 100 -10.34 43.11 -21.03
N ARG A 101 -10.34 44.14 -20.17
CA ARG A 101 -10.63 44.13 -18.73
C ARG A 101 -11.97 44.78 -18.34
N ASN A 102 -12.41 44.56 -17.09
CA ASN A 102 -12.70 45.57 -16.02
C ASN A 102 -13.85 45.15 -15.06
N ILE A 103 -13.62 45.05 -13.74
CA ILE A 103 -13.84 46.02 -12.63
C ILE A 103 -15.31 46.10 -12.12
N GLY A 104 -15.51 45.94 -10.79
CA GLY A 104 -16.72 46.44 -10.09
C GLY A 104 -17.06 45.80 -8.73
N GLU A 105 -16.66 46.46 -7.63
CA GLU A 105 -17.26 46.62 -6.28
C GLU A 105 -18.52 45.79 -5.85
N GLY A 106 -18.80 45.43 -4.57
CA GLY A 106 -18.12 45.68 -3.29
C GLY A 106 -19.08 46.15 -2.15
N ARG A 107 -19.14 45.42 -1.01
CA ARG A 107 -19.69 45.72 0.38
C ARG A 107 -20.51 44.52 0.91
N ASN A 108 -20.40 43.96 2.13
CA ASN A 108 -19.91 44.30 3.49
C ASN A 108 -20.98 44.87 4.46
N GLU A 109 -21.41 44.07 5.45
CA GLU A 109 -21.92 44.38 6.83
C GLU A 109 -22.54 43.10 7.47
N ARG A 110 -22.72 42.89 8.78
CA ARG A 110 -21.96 43.12 10.05
C ARG A 110 -22.84 42.58 11.21
N LYS A 111 -22.26 41.71 12.07
CA LYS A 111 -22.54 41.49 13.52
C LYS A 111 -23.97 41.27 14.09
N SER A 112 -24.09 40.26 14.97
CA SER A 112 -24.33 40.47 16.41
C SER A 112 -24.01 39.20 17.23
N ASP A 113 -23.68 39.36 18.51
CA ASP A 113 -23.15 38.34 19.44
C ASP A 113 -24.17 37.93 20.53
N ASN A 114 -23.78 36.93 21.37
CA ASN A 114 -24.30 36.47 22.68
C ASN A 114 -24.94 35.05 22.69
N ASP A 115 -24.72 34.17 23.67
CA ASP A 115 -23.61 33.99 24.66
C ASP A 115 -23.68 32.56 25.28
N GLU A 116 -22.75 32.22 26.19
CA GLU A 116 -22.80 31.15 27.22
C GLU A 116 -22.64 29.65 26.85
N ASN A 117 -21.38 29.28 26.59
CA ASN A 117 -20.54 28.39 27.43
C ASN A 117 -21.12 27.10 28.09
N ALA A 118 -20.70 25.93 27.59
CA ALA A 118 -20.53 24.69 28.35
C ALA A 118 -19.26 23.95 27.88
N GLY A 119 -18.41 23.51 28.82
CA GLY A 119 -17.02 23.14 28.52
C GLY A 119 -16.82 21.75 27.90
N ASP A 120 -16.20 21.69 26.72
CA ASP A 120 -15.75 20.47 26.05
C ASP A 120 -14.21 20.46 25.91
N ARG A 121 -13.58 19.29 26.09
CA ARG A 121 -12.11 19.12 26.19
C ARG A 121 -11.45 18.68 24.88
N ASN A 122 -11.93 19.18 23.74
CA ASN A 122 -11.26 19.04 22.45
C ASN A 122 -10.42 20.27 22.11
N LYS A 123 -9.09 20.17 22.22
CA LYS A 123 -8.13 21.23 21.86
C LYS A 123 -7.59 21.12 20.42
N PHE A 124 -8.44 20.71 19.48
CA PHE A 124 -8.33 21.18 18.10
C PHE A 124 -9.45 22.21 17.88
N LYS A 125 -9.09 23.44 17.48
CA LYS A 125 -10.10 24.42 17.07
C LYS A 125 -10.86 23.81 15.89
N LYS A 126 -12.19 23.69 16.00
CA LYS A 126 -13.06 23.27 14.88
C LYS A 126 -12.83 24.19 13.69
N VAL A 127 -12.01 23.74 12.73
CA VAL A 127 -11.87 24.40 11.43
C VAL A 127 -13.20 24.19 10.71
N LYS A 128 -14.05 25.22 10.70
CA LYS A 128 -15.30 25.18 9.94
C LYS A 128 -14.94 25.07 8.45
N MET A 129 -15.29 23.94 7.84
CA MET A 129 -15.36 23.86 6.38
C MET A 129 -16.38 24.89 5.87
N PRO A 130 -16.11 25.59 4.75
CA PRO A 130 -17.09 26.50 4.16
C PRO A 130 -18.37 25.74 3.78
N ILE A 131 -19.52 26.27 4.20
CA ILE A 131 -20.82 25.84 3.69
C ILE A 131 -21.08 26.67 2.43
N PHE A 132 -21.14 26.00 1.27
CA PHE A 132 -21.49 26.66 0.02
C PHE A 132 -22.98 26.57 -0.22
N ASN A 133 -23.63 27.74 -0.28
CA ASN A 133 -25.04 27.87 -0.61
C ASN A 133 -25.17 27.83 -2.14
N GLY A 134 -26.08 27.01 -2.67
CA GLY A 134 -26.14 26.65 -4.10
C GLY A 134 -26.74 27.71 -5.02
N GLU A 135 -26.17 28.92 -5.04
CA GLU A 135 -26.59 30.04 -5.88
C GLU A 135 -25.45 30.54 -6.77
N ASP A 136 -25.04 29.72 -7.74
CA ASP A 136 -24.34 30.20 -8.94
C ASP A 136 -24.72 29.31 -10.13
N LEU A 137 -25.27 29.90 -11.19
CA LEU A 137 -26.08 29.17 -12.19
C LEU A 137 -25.32 28.74 -13.44
N ASP A 138 -24.13 29.30 -13.69
CA ASP A 138 -23.43 29.20 -14.98
C ASP A 138 -22.41 28.04 -15.09
N SER A 139 -22.34 27.11 -14.12
CA SER A 139 -21.44 25.95 -14.20
C SER A 139 -21.98 24.75 -15.02
N TRP A 140 -23.07 24.92 -15.77
CA TRP A 140 -23.88 23.82 -16.33
C TRP A 140 -23.81 23.69 -17.86
N LEU A 141 -22.65 23.31 -18.40
CA LEU A 141 -22.57 22.82 -19.79
C LEU A 141 -21.43 21.80 -19.97
N PHE A 142 -21.79 20.51 -20.03
CA PHE A 142 -21.61 19.67 -21.22
C PHE A 142 -22.46 18.39 -21.08
N ARG A 143 -23.37 18.13 -22.02
CA ARG A 143 -24.13 16.87 -22.08
C ARG A 143 -23.24 15.72 -22.55
N VAL A 144 -23.27 14.61 -21.84
CA VAL A 144 -23.25 13.27 -22.43
C VAL A 144 -24.41 12.50 -21.81
N GLU A 145 -25.23 11.85 -22.62
CA GLU A 145 -26.52 11.32 -22.19
C GLU A 145 -26.41 9.95 -21.50
N SER A 146 -27.29 9.74 -20.51
CA SER A 146 -27.61 8.43 -19.89
C SER A 146 -26.47 7.63 -19.23
N VAL A 147 -26.05 8.04 -18.03
CA VAL A 147 -26.22 7.31 -16.73
C VAL A 147 -26.00 8.35 -15.61
N ASN A 148 -26.74 8.27 -14.49
CA ASN A 148 -26.58 9.19 -13.35
C ASN A 148 -25.18 9.09 -12.71
N VAL A 149 -24.24 9.93 -13.17
CA VAL A 149 -22.96 10.17 -12.51
C VAL A 149 -23.10 11.40 -11.63
N SER A 150 -23.09 11.20 -10.31
CA SER A 150 -22.94 12.31 -9.36
C SER A 150 -21.56 12.94 -9.56
N LEU A 151 -21.51 14.23 -9.89
CA LEU A 151 -20.26 14.96 -10.14
C LEU A 151 -19.40 15.02 -8.86
N PHE A 152 -18.31 14.26 -8.84
CA PHE A 152 -17.31 14.32 -7.78
C PHE A 152 -16.46 15.59 -7.95
N TYR A 153 -16.74 16.63 -7.17
CA TYR A 153 -15.87 17.81 -7.07
C TYR A 153 -14.53 17.41 -6.44
N CYS A 154 -13.44 17.55 -7.20
CA CYS A 154 -12.08 17.38 -6.69
C CYS A 154 -11.56 18.73 -6.17
N GLN A 155 -11.69 19.00 -4.87
CA GLN A 155 -11.17 20.22 -4.29
C GLN A 155 -9.66 20.09 -4.03
N VAL A 156 -8.85 20.85 -4.76
CA VAL A 156 -7.42 20.99 -4.49
C VAL A 156 -7.24 22.05 -3.40
N ILE A 157 -6.47 21.73 -2.36
CA ILE A 157 -6.06 22.69 -1.32
C ILE A 157 -4.64 23.15 -1.66
N PRO A 158 -4.44 24.32 -2.30
CA PRO A 158 -3.11 24.89 -2.50
C PRO A 158 -2.56 25.38 -1.16
N MET A 159 -1.31 25.06 -0.84
CA MET A 159 -0.68 25.43 0.43
C MET A 159 0.69 26.07 0.19
N ALA A 160 0.95 27.20 0.84
CA ALA A 160 2.26 27.82 0.87
C ALA A 160 3.17 27.13 1.90
N ALA A 161 4.48 27.18 1.69
CA ALA A 161 5.46 26.48 2.54
C ALA A 161 5.39 26.89 4.03
N THR A 162 5.03 28.14 4.32
CA THR A 162 4.89 28.68 5.69
C THR A 162 3.66 28.18 6.44
N ASP A 163 2.58 27.83 5.74
CA ASP A 163 1.35 27.32 6.38
C ASP A 163 1.54 25.88 6.85
N ASN A 164 2.39 25.12 6.14
CA ASN A 164 2.72 23.74 6.49
C ASN A 164 3.48 23.62 7.82
N TYR A 165 4.40 24.54 8.15
CA TYR A 165 5.25 24.36 9.33
C TYR A 165 4.44 24.37 10.65
N LYS A 166 3.48 25.29 10.78
CA LYS A 166 2.58 25.35 11.96
C LYS A 166 1.75 24.08 12.11
N LEU A 167 1.27 23.53 10.99
CA LEU A 167 0.54 22.26 11.02
C LEU A 167 1.45 21.11 11.45
N VAL A 168 2.73 21.10 11.04
CA VAL A 168 3.75 20.14 11.52
C VAL A 168 4.08 20.36 13.02
N GLU A 169 4.07 21.60 13.51
CA GLU A 169 4.18 21.90 14.94
C GLU A 169 2.97 21.38 15.75
N GLU A 170 1.77 21.36 15.17
CA GLU A 170 0.53 20.85 15.80
C GLU A 170 0.32 19.33 15.65
N LEU A 171 1.12 18.62 14.84
CA LEU A 171 1.02 17.16 14.70
C LEU A 171 1.25 16.43 16.03
N ILE A 172 0.50 15.35 16.24
CA ILE A 172 0.55 14.55 17.47
C ILE A 172 1.87 13.77 17.53
N ASP A 173 2.63 13.94 18.60
CA ASP A 173 3.91 13.25 18.84
C ASP A 173 3.81 11.98 19.70
N HIS A 174 2.73 11.82 20.48
CA HIS A 174 2.53 10.72 21.44
C HIS A 174 3.71 10.42 22.41
N MET A 175 4.62 11.37 22.68
CA MET A 175 5.85 11.16 23.45
C MET A 175 5.65 10.57 24.86
N SER A 176 4.47 10.75 25.46
CA SER A 176 4.08 10.18 26.75
C SER A 176 3.72 8.69 26.72
N GLY A 177 3.46 8.12 25.54
CA GLY A 177 3.12 6.70 25.34
C GLY A 177 4.26 5.83 24.81
N ILE A 178 5.44 6.42 24.58
CA ILE A 178 6.61 5.74 23.99
C ILE A 178 7.38 4.95 25.05
N ASP A 179 7.81 3.74 24.72
CA ASP A 179 8.66 2.94 25.62
C ASP A 179 10.14 3.40 25.63
N GLU A 180 10.90 2.95 26.63
CA GLU A 180 12.30 3.35 26.80
C GLU A 180 13.19 2.97 25.59
N LYS A 181 12.89 1.88 24.88
CA LYS A 181 13.69 1.42 23.74
C LYS A 181 13.49 2.35 22.55
N GLN A 182 12.25 2.72 22.28
CA GLN A 182 11.88 3.62 21.20
C GLN A 182 12.33 5.07 21.49
N LEU A 183 12.35 5.50 22.77
CA LEU A 183 12.98 6.76 23.18
C LEU A 183 14.51 6.77 22.95
N VAL A 184 15.21 5.69 23.31
CA VAL A 184 16.66 5.55 23.05
C VAL A 184 16.94 5.60 21.55
N LEU A 185 16.12 4.93 20.74
CA LEU A 185 16.21 4.95 19.28
C LEU A 185 16.07 6.37 18.71
N TYR A 186 15.07 7.15 19.14
CA TYR A 186 14.91 8.54 18.69
C TYR A 186 16.03 9.46 19.17
N ALA A 187 16.62 9.24 20.35
CA ALA A 187 17.79 9.99 20.82
C ALA A 187 19.05 9.69 19.97
N GLN A 188 19.26 8.43 19.58
CA GLN A 188 20.34 8.03 18.67
C GLN A 188 20.14 8.63 17.28
N MET A 189 18.92 8.58 16.73
CA MET A 189 18.59 9.22 15.46
C MET A 189 18.80 10.74 15.52
N GLY A 190 18.41 11.41 16.62
CA GLY A 190 18.66 12.83 16.82
C GLY A 190 20.14 13.19 16.85
N THR A 191 20.97 12.34 17.46
CA THR A 191 22.43 12.48 17.45
C THR A 191 23.01 12.36 16.04
N LEU A 192 22.50 11.41 15.23
CA LEU A 192 22.91 11.24 13.83
C LEU A 192 22.51 12.44 12.95
N VAL A 193 21.28 12.97 13.10
CA VAL A 193 20.85 14.15 12.36
C VAL A 193 21.74 15.36 12.66
N ASN A 194 22.08 15.56 13.92
CA ASN A 194 23.01 16.63 14.33
C ASN A 194 24.41 16.48 13.68
N LEU A 195 24.93 15.24 13.61
CA LEU A 195 26.20 14.93 12.95
C LEU A 195 26.18 15.19 11.43
N ILE A 196 25.05 14.89 10.77
CA ILE A 196 24.88 15.05 9.30
C ILE A 196 24.68 16.51 8.92
N LEU A 197 23.77 17.23 9.61
CA LEU A 197 23.38 18.59 9.24
C LEU A 197 24.38 19.64 9.75
N GLN A 198 25.07 19.36 10.86
CA GLN A 198 26.05 20.26 11.50
C GLN A 198 25.51 21.67 11.79
N TRP A 199 24.19 21.80 11.97
CA TRP A 199 23.55 23.07 12.26
C TRP A 199 23.83 23.50 13.71
N PRO A 200 24.16 24.78 13.96
CA PRO A 200 24.30 25.29 15.31
C PRO A 200 22.95 25.19 16.06
N GLU A 201 23.04 24.98 17.38
CA GLU A 201 21.91 25.01 18.33
C GLU A 201 20.83 23.91 18.18
N MET A 202 21.10 22.81 17.47
CA MET A 202 20.15 21.68 17.40
C MET A 202 19.91 20.99 18.75
N ASN A 203 18.66 21.01 19.21
CA ASN A 203 18.24 20.34 20.45
C ASN A 203 17.83 18.87 20.20
N VAL A 204 18.61 17.90 20.70
CA VAL A 204 18.33 16.46 20.54
C VAL A 204 16.92 16.06 21.00
N LYS A 205 16.38 16.72 22.05
CA LYS A 205 15.01 16.46 22.53
C LYS A 205 13.97 16.87 21.49
N GLU A 206 14.18 17.99 20.82
CA GLU A 206 13.29 18.49 19.77
C GLU A 206 13.34 17.60 18.52
N ILE A 207 14.53 17.13 18.15
CA ILE A 207 14.68 16.17 17.05
C ILE A 207 13.94 14.86 17.38
N ALA A 208 14.02 14.36 18.62
CA ALA A 208 13.28 13.17 19.05
C ALA A 208 11.76 13.36 18.98
N VAL A 209 11.24 14.52 19.39
CA VAL A 209 9.82 14.88 19.22
C VAL A 209 9.42 14.88 17.74
N ASN A 210 10.25 15.49 16.88
CA ASN A 210 9.98 15.53 15.45
C ASN A 210 10.04 14.14 14.78
N PHE A 211 10.92 13.24 15.22
CA PHE A 211 10.90 11.84 14.79
C PHE A 211 9.61 11.12 15.20
N SER A 212 9.11 11.36 16.41
CA SER A 212 7.86 10.77 16.85
C SER A 212 6.66 11.29 16.04
N LYS A 213 6.60 12.60 15.78
CA LYS A 213 5.61 13.19 14.86
C LYS A 213 5.66 12.55 13.48
N LEU A 214 6.85 12.38 12.90
CA LEU A 214 7.01 11.72 11.61
C LEU A 214 6.53 10.26 11.66
N ALA A 215 6.86 9.51 12.72
CA ALA A 215 6.44 8.12 12.87
C ALA A 215 4.92 7.96 12.99
N CYS A 216 4.23 8.88 13.68
CA CYS A 216 2.77 8.79 13.87
C CYS A 216 1.96 9.36 12.70
N ASN A 217 2.48 10.32 11.93
CA ASN A 217 1.69 11.13 10.99
C ASN A 217 2.13 11.02 9.52
N ALA A 218 3.28 10.43 9.22
CA ALA A 218 3.72 10.23 7.84
C ALA A 218 2.97 9.06 7.18
N HIS A 219 2.78 9.16 5.86
CA HIS A 219 2.13 8.15 5.05
C HIS A 219 3.15 7.48 4.12
N THR A 220 2.99 6.17 3.90
CA THR A 220 3.66 5.48 2.80
C THR A 220 3.05 5.96 1.49
N ILE A 221 3.85 6.64 0.67
CA ILE A 221 3.48 6.99 -0.71
C ILE A 221 3.55 5.72 -1.53
N CYS A 222 2.48 5.40 -2.25
CA CYS A 222 2.44 4.29 -3.18
C CYS A 222 2.26 4.76 -4.64
N ASP A 223 2.45 3.86 -5.60
CA ASP A 223 1.98 4.05 -6.97
C ASP A 223 0.50 3.64 -7.14
N SER A 224 0.03 3.70 -8.38
CA SER A 224 -1.35 3.35 -8.75
C SER A 224 -1.70 1.86 -8.62
N GLU A 225 -0.73 0.99 -8.37
CA GLU A 225 -0.93 -0.42 -8.03
C GLU A 225 -0.71 -0.67 -6.53
N LEU A 226 -0.74 0.40 -5.73
CA LEU A 226 -0.47 0.44 -4.28
C LEU A 226 0.92 -0.09 -3.86
N ARG A 227 1.89 -0.16 -4.78
CA ARG A 227 3.28 -0.52 -4.45
C ARG A 227 3.98 0.67 -3.79
N PRO A 228 4.71 0.49 -2.67
CA PRO A 228 5.38 1.58 -1.97
C PRO A 228 6.51 2.19 -2.80
N LEU A 229 6.57 3.52 -2.78
CA LEU A 229 7.62 4.33 -3.40
C LEU A 229 8.49 5.06 -2.37
N GLY A 230 7.95 5.33 -1.17
CA GLY A 230 8.65 6.02 -0.11
C GLY A 230 7.71 6.53 0.98
N THR A 231 8.18 7.50 1.77
CA THR A 231 7.43 8.10 2.88
C THR A 231 7.22 9.58 2.64
N GLY A 232 6.03 10.10 2.91
CA GLY A 232 5.70 11.52 2.78
C GLY A 232 4.84 12.03 3.93
N LEU A 233 5.09 13.27 4.36
CA LEU A 233 4.28 13.94 5.37
C LEU A 233 3.28 14.87 4.68
N TYR A 234 2.00 14.72 5.01
CA TYR A 234 0.90 15.46 4.39
C TYR A 234 0.00 16.02 5.50
N PRO A 235 0.36 17.15 6.16
CA PRO A 235 -0.26 17.57 7.42
C PRO A 235 -1.79 17.70 7.38
N VAL A 236 -2.36 18.13 6.24
CA VAL A 236 -3.82 18.24 6.05
C VAL A 236 -4.51 16.88 5.85
N ILE A 237 -3.78 15.84 5.45
CA ILE A 237 -4.27 14.45 5.36
C ILE A 237 -4.08 13.73 6.69
N SER A 238 -3.00 14.03 7.43
CA SER A 238 -2.69 13.46 8.75
C SER A 238 -3.76 13.74 9.83
N ILE A 239 -4.70 14.68 9.60
CA ILE A 239 -5.84 14.94 10.49
C ILE A 239 -6.98 13.90 10.35
N ILE A 240 -6.98 13.10 9.28
CA ILE A 240 -8.10 12.22 8.94
C ILE A 240 -7.99 10.93 9.74
N ASN A 241 -8.91 10.71 10.67
CA ASN A 241 -8.87 9.59 11.62
C ASN A 241 -8.99 8.20 10.98
N HIS A 242 -8.59 7.19 11.76
CA HIS A 242 -8.64 5.80 11.35
C HIS A 242 -10.03 5.14 11.50
N SER A 243 -10.40 4.30 10.53
CA SER A 243 -11.38 3.22 10.73
C SER A 243 -10.95 1.92 10.03
N CYS A 244 -11.17 0.77 10.68
CA CYS A 244 -11.03 -0.56 10.06
C CYS A 244 -12.14 -0.88 9.02
N LEU A 245 -13.12 0.01 8.90
CA LEU A 245 -14.15 0.05 7.86
C LEU A 245 -14.30 1.53 7.44
N PRO A 246 -13.36 2.08 6.64
CA PRO A 246 -13.30 3.50 6.35
C PRO A 246 -14.33 3.90 5.29
N ASN A 247 -14.74 5.17 5.31
CA ASN A 247 -15.65 5.74 4.31
C ASN A 247 -14.92 6.50 3.18
N ALA A 248 -13.60 6.69 3.31
CA ALA A 248 -12.72 7.18 2.25
C ALA A 248 -11.46 6.32 2.11
N VAL A 249 -10.80 6.45 0.95
CA VAL A 249 -9.50 5.85 0.65
C VAL A 249 -8.48 6.94 0.37
N LEU A 250 -7.23 6.73 0.80
CA LEU A 250 -6.08 7.53 0.43
C LEU A 250 -5.32 6.81 -0.69
N VAL A 251 -5.15 7.49 -1.83
CA VAL A 251 -4.30 7.07 -2.95
C VAL A 251 -3.35 8.20 -3.32
N PHE A 252 -2.36 7.91 -4.17
CA PHE A 252 -1.35 8.91 -4.56
C PHE A 252 -1.28 9.07 -6.08
N GLU A 253 -1.30 10.33 -6.52
CA GLU A 253 -1.08 10.72 -7.91
C GLU A 253 0.30 11.40 -8.00
N GLY A 254 1.34 10.57 -8.16
CA GLY A 254 2.74 10.99 -8.09
C GLY A 254 3.14 11.37 -6.66
N ARG A 255 3.34 12.67 -6.40
CA ARG A 255 3.59 13.21 -5.05
C ARG A 255 2.36 13.79 -4.37
N SER A 256 1.21 13.81 -5.05
CA SER A 256 -0.04 14.34 -4.49
C SER A 256 -0.80 13.25 -3.76
N ALA A 257 -1.13 13.48 -2.48
CA ALA A 257 -2.08 12.66 -1.74
C ALA A 257 -3.51 13.00 -2.18
N VAL A 258 -4.32 12.00 -2.48
CA VAL A 258 -5.69 12.15 -2.96
C VAL A 258 -6.62 11.28 -2.11
N VAL A 259 -7.57 11.92 -1.43
CA VAL A 259 -8.58 11.23 -0.62
C VAL A 259 -9.89 11.19 -1.40
N ARG A 260 -10.44 9.98 -1.58
CA ARG A 260 -11.70 9.75 -2.31
C ARG A 260 -12.70 9.02 -1.43
N ALA A 261 -13.94 9.50 -1.37
CA ALA A 261 -15.02 8.79 -0.69
C ALA A 261 -15.33 7.47 -1.42
N VAL A 262 -15.39 6.36 -0.70
CA VAL A 262 -15.74 5.02 -1.24
C VAL A 262 -17.21 4.66 -1.04
N GLN A 263 -17.95 5.54 -0.36
CA GLN A 263 -19.38 5.46 -0.11
C GLN A 263 -19.95 6.88 0.05
N HIS A 264 -21.28 7.03 0.11
CA HIS A 264 -21.88 8.31 0.48
C HIS A 264 -21.52 8.69 1.92
N ILE A 265 -21.15 9.95 2.14
CA ILE A 265 -20.81 10.55 3.44
C ILE A 265 -21.78 11.71 3.70
N PRO A 266 -22.77 11.56 4.60
CA PRO A 266 -23.71 12.63 4.92
C PRO A 266 -23.03 13.85 5.57
N PRO A 267 -23.52 15.08 5.34
CA PRO A 267 -22.99 16.29 5.98
C PRO A 267 -22.91 16.15 7.51
N GLY A 268 -21.79 16.59 8.10
CA GLY A 268 -21.52 16.46 9.54
C GLY A 268 -20.98 15.10 9.97
N SER A 269 -20.89 14.10 9.08
CA SER A 269 -20.21 12.84 9.36
C SER A 269 -18.69 13.00 9.32
N GLU A 270 -17.98 12.23 10.14
CA GLU A 270 -16.52 12.15 10.10
C GLU A 270 -16.04 11.44 8.82
N VAL A 271 -14.96 11.95 8.22
CA VAL A 271 -14.22 11.28 7.14
C VAL A 271 -13.12 10.44 7.78
N SER A 272 -12.99 9.18 7.36
CA SER A 272 -12.01 8.24 7.90
C SER A 272 -11.33 7.43 6.79
N ILE A 273 -10.06 7.10 7.01
CA ILE A 273 -9.23 6.24 6.14
C ILE A 273 -8.71 5.03 6.92
N SER A 274 -8.14 4.02 6.25
CA SER A 274 -7.35 3.02 6.96
C SER A 274 -5.90 3.48 7.11
N TYR A 275 -5.30 3.22 8.28
CA TYR A 275 -3.87 3.42 8.55
C TYR A 275 -3.08 2.12 8.40
N ILE A 276 -3.78 0.99 8.37
CA ILE A 276 -3.23 -0.35 8.44
C ILE A 276 -3.86 -1.25 7.37
N GLU A 277 -3.23 -2.38 7.11
CA GLU A 277 -3.91 -3.46 6.42
C GLU A 277 -5.10 -3.96 7.26
N THR A 278 -6.25 -4.12 6.61
CA THR A 278 -7.51 -4.54 7.22
C THR A 278 -7.81 -6.04 7.01
N ALA A 279 -7.02 -6.75 6.19
CA ALA A 279 -6.94 -8.21 6.18
C ALA A 279 -6.27 -8.76 7.46
N GLY A 280 -7.03 -8.73 8.57
CA GLY A 280 -6.61 -9.17 9.90
C GLY A 280 -7.81 -9.40 10.81
N SER A 281 -7.68 -10.26 11.84
CA SER A 281 -8.68 -10.33 12.91
C SER A 281 -8.75 -9.02 13.70
N THR A 282 -9.81 -8.83 14.48
CA THR A 282 -9.96 -7.66 15.33
C THR A 282 -8.79 -7.52 16.32
N MET A 283 -8.33 -8.62 16.93
CA MET A 283 -7.11 -8.64 17.75
C MET A 283 -5.87 -8.17 16.97
N THR A 284 -5.62 -8.69 15.77
CA THR A 284 -4.46 -8.29 14.94
C THR A 284 -4.50 -6.82 14.58
N ARG A 285 -5.65 -6.31 14.12
CA ARG A 285 -5.83 -4.89 13.77
C ARG A 285 -5.63 -3.98 14.98
N GLN A 286 -6.23 -4.30 16.13
CA GLN A 286 -6.08 -3.53 17.37
C GLN A 286 -4.63 -3.53 17.86
N LYS A 287 -3.93 -4.67 17.75
CA LYS A 287 -2.51 -4.77 18.09
C LYS A 287 -1.67 -3.82 17.24
N THR A 288 -1.80 -3.87 15.90
CA THR A 288 -1.04 -2.99 15.00
C THR A 288 -1.33 -1.51 15.26
N LEU A 289 -2.59 -1.14 15.54
CA LEU A 289 -2.94 0.25 15.88
C LEU A 289 -2.35 0.69 17.21
N LYS A 290 -2.35 -0.17 18.22
CA LYS A 290 -1.75 0.13 19.52
C LYS A 290 -0.22 0.21 19.45
N GLU A 291 0.42 -0.64 18.66
CA GLU A 291 1.89 -0.67 18.49
C GLU A 291 2.40 0.52 17.65
N ASN A 292 1.70 0.92 16.59
CA ASN A 292 2.16 1.98 15.68
C ASN A 292 1.58 3.38 15.97
N TYR A 293 0.37 3.45 16.53
CA TYR A 293 -0.39 4.71 16.70
C TYR A 293 -0.92 4.92 18.12
N LEU A 294 -0.62 4.02 19.07
CA LEU A 294 -0.87 4.17 20.50
C LEU A 294 -2.35 4.42 20.90
N PHE A 295 -3.31 3.99 20.07
CA PHE A 295 -4.75 4.04 20.37
C PHE A 295 -5.46 2.68 20.19
N THR A 296 -6.71 2.59 20.64
CA THR A 296 -7.59 1.43 20.42
C THR A 296 -8.78 1.87 19.56
N CYS A 297 -9.04 1.17 18.46
CA CYS A 297 -10.09 1.52 17.50
C CYS A 297 -11.48 1.13 18.02
N THR A 298 -12.44 2.04 17.91
CA THR A 298 -13.83 1.86 18.35
C THR A 298 -14.84 1.86 17.18
N CYS A 299 -14.37 1.65 15.94
CA CYS A 299 -15.27 1.61 14.78
C CYS A 299 -16.17 0.35 14.79
N SER A 300 -17.24 0.38 14.00
CA SER A 300 -18.26 -0.69 13.91
C SER A 300 -17.72 -2.08 13.55
N ARG A 301 -16.54 -2.17 12.91
CA ARG A 301 -15.88 -3.45 12.63
C ARG A 301 -15.13 -4.02 13.84
N CYS A 302 -14.71 -3.17 14.77
CA CYS A 302 -13.99 -3.57 15.99
C CYS A 302 -14.95 -3.72 17.19
N VAL A 303 -16.05 -2.96 17.24
CA VAL A 303 -17.10 -3.10 18.25
C VAL A 303 -18.15 -4.11 17.78
N LYS A 304 -17.75 -5.38 17.70
CA LYS A 304 -18.62 -6.53 17.36
C LYS A 304 -19.06 -7.26 18.63
N ALA A 305 -20.07 -8.14 18.50
CA ALA A 305 -20.36 -9.13 19.52
C ALA A 305 -19.17 -10.09 19.69
N GLN A 306 -18.93 -10.56 20.91
CA GLN A 306 -17.79 -11.43 21.24
C GLN A 306 -17.75 -12.71 20.38
N GLU A 307 -18.92 -13.29 20.07
CA GLU A 307 -19.06 -14.46 19.21
C GLU A 307 -18.57 -14.19 17.77
N ASP A 308 -18.86 -13.02 17.22
CA ASP A 308 -18.43 -12.63 15.87
C ASP A 308 -16.92 -12.33 15.80
N GLU A 309 -16.33 -11.78 16.87
CA GLU A 309 -14.87 -11.59 16.95
C GLU A 309 -14.14 -12.95 17.03
N ILE A 310 -14.61 -13.85 17.90
CA ILE A 310 -14.06 -15.20 18.05
C ILE A 310 -14.15 -15.96 16.71
N LYS A 311 -15.28 -15.85 16.02
CA LYS A 311 -15.50 -16.46 14.70
C LYS A 311 -14.65 -15.82 13.60
N GLU A 312 -14.47 -14.49 13.60
CA GLU A 312 -13.57 -13.78 12.68
C GLU A 312 -12.13 -14.30 12.86
N SER A 313 -11.61 -14.33 14.10
CA SER A 313 -10.27 -14.84 14.38
C SER A 313 -10.11 -16.30 13.96
N ALA A 314 -11.06 -17.17 14.30
CA ALA A 314 -11.00 -18.60 13.95
C ALA A 314 -11.05 -18.88 12.42
N ILE A 315 -11.66 -17.99 11.63
CA ILE A 315 -11.76 -18.10 10.16
C ILE A 315 -10.53 -17.52 9.45
N LEU A 316 -9.92 -16.47 9.99
CA LEU A 316 -8.82 -15.73 9.35
C LEU A 316 -7.43 -16.20 9.80
N GLU A 317 -7.31 -16.57 11.06
CA GLU A 317 -6.03 -16.89 11.74
C GLU A 317 -6.06 -18.30 12.38
N GLY A 318 -7.21 -18.99 12.33
CA GLY A 318 -7.42 -20.33 12.87
C GLY A 318 -7.28 -21.49 11.86
N TYR A 319 -7.60 -22.68 12.36
CA TYR A 319 -7.36 -23.96 11.69
C TYR A 319 -8.62 -24.51 10.99
N ARG A 320 -8.42 -25.33 9.96
CA ARG A 320 -9.51 -26.08 9.32
C ARG A 320 -9.79 -27.41 10.02
N CYS A 321 -11.02 -27.89 9.83
CA CYS A 321 -11.44 -29.22 10.24
C CYS A 321 -10.57 -30.33 9.60
N THR A 322 -10.45 -31.46 10.30
CA THR A 322 -9.84 -32.69 9.80
C THR A 322 -10.71 -33.41 8.76
N ASN A 323 -12.03 -33.17 8.75
CA ASN A 323 -12.90 -33.58 7.67
C ASN A 323 -12.79 -32.58 6.50
N ASP A 324 -12.30 -33.04 5.35
CA ASP A 324 -12.09 -32.21 4.17
C ASP A 324 -13.39 -31.58 3.61
N GLN A 325 -14.54 -32.22 3.83
CA GLN A 325 -15.85 -31.75 3.38
C GLN A 325 -16.53 -30.78 4.37
N CYS A 326 -15.88 -30.46 5.49
CA CYS A 326 -16.42 -29.57 6.50
C CYS A 326 -15.93 -28.13 6.33
N ALA A 327 -16.86 -27.20 6.12
CA ALA A 327 -16.59 -25.76 6.02
C ALA A 327 -16.58 -25.03 7.38
N GLY A 328 -16.52 -25.78 8.49
CA GLY A 328 -16.60 -25.25 9.84
C GLY A 328 -15.25 -24.71 10.35
N PHE A 329 -15.35 -23.72 11.25
CA PHE A 329 -14.20 -23.17 11.97
C PHE A 329 -13.96 -23.92 13.29
N LEU A 330 -12.74 -23.82 13.81
CA LEU A 330 -12.27 -24.55 14.99
C LEU A 330 -12.08 -23.58 16.16
N LEU A 331 -12.68 -23.90 17.31
CA LEU A 331 -12.47 -23.18 18.56
C LEU A 331 -11.66 -24.03 19.54
N ARG A 332 -10.93 -23.34 20.40
CA ARG A 332 -9.99 -23.95 21.34
C ARG A 332 -10.73 -24.64 22.48
N ASN A 333 -10.31 -25.84 22.83
CA ASN A 333 -10.89 -26.58 23.95
C ASN A 333 -10.51 -25.92 25.29
N SER A 334 -11.37 -26.09 26.30
CA SER A 334 -11.16 -25.57 27.67
C SER A 334 -10.00 -26.24 28.40
N ASP A 335 -9.59 -27.43 27.97
CA ASP A 335 -8.52 -28.26 28.54
C ASP A 335 -7.14 -28.07 27.85
N ASP A 336 -7.03 -27.14 26.90
CA ASP A 336 -5.83 -26.87 26.10
C ASP A 336 -5.39 -28.01 25.14
N THR A 337 -6.08 -29.16 25.10
CA THR A 337 -5.60 -30.36 24.39
C THR A 337 -5.70 -30.27 22.87
N GLY A 338 -6.59 -29.42 22.37
CA GLY A 338 -6.85 -29.27 20.93
C GLY A 338 -7.93 -28.24 20.62
N PHE A 339 -8.55 -28.42 19.47
CA PHE A 339 -9.57 -27.53 18.93
C PHE A 339 -10.75 -28.33 18.38
N THR A 340 -11.97 -27.93 18.73
CA THR A 340 -13.22 -28.58 18.31
C THR A 340 -13.87 -27.79 17.18
N CYS A 341 -14.26 -28.50 16.11
CA CYS A 341 -14.98 -27.91 14.99
C CYS A 341 -16.43 -27.57 15.36
N GLN A 342 -16.82 -26.31 15.18
CA GLN A 342 -18.15 -25.79 15.55
C GLN A 342 -19.28 -26.19 14.59
N GLN A 343 -18.98 -27.01 13.56
CA GLN A 343 -19.99 -27.52 12.62
C GLN A 343 -20.21 -29.04 12.73
N CYS A 344 -19.15 -29.83 12.94
CA CYS A 344 -19.24 -31.30 12.94
C CYS A 344 -18.74 -31.96 14.24
N GLY A 345 -18.28 -31.19 15.23
CA GLY A 345 -17.82 -31.71 16.53
C GLY A 345 -16.47 -32.44 16.52
N LEU A 346 -15.84 -32.64 15.35
CA LEU A 346 -14.52 -33.28 15.28
C LEU A 346 -13.45 -32.43 15.98
N VAL A 347 -12.57 -33.11 16.72
CA VAL A 347 -11.43 -32.50 17.42
C VAL A 347 -10.16 -32.65 16.58
N ARG A 348 -9.36 -31.59 16.51
CA ARG A 348 -8.00 -31.59 15.97
C ARG A 348 -7.02 -31.39 17.12
N SER A 349 -6.03 -32.27 17.27
CA SER A 349 -5.11 -32.20 18.41
C SER A 349 -4.12 -31.05 18.27
N LYS A 350 -3.63 -30.54 19.41
CA LYS A 350 -2.57 -29.53 19.44
C LYS A 350 -1.26 -30.05 18.84
N GLU A 351 -0.99 -31.35 18.92
CA GLU A 351 0.22 -31.98 18.39
C GLU A 351 0.18 -32.10 16.86
N ASP A 352 -0.98 -32.44 16.26
CA ASP A 352 -1.16 -32.42 14.79
C ASP A 352 -0.90 -31.02 14.21
N ILE A 353 -1.44 -30.00 14.88
CA ILE A 353 -1.27 -28.59 14.51
C ILE A 353 0.21 -28.19 14.59
N LYS A 354 0.87 -28.50 15.71
CA LYS A 354 2.27 -28.19 15.95
C LYS A 354 3.20 -28.85 14.93
N ASN A 355 2.95 -30.11 14.57
CA ASN A 355 3.77 -30.87 13.63
C ASN A 355 3.64 -30.39 12.18
N ILE A 356 2.49 -29.87 11.77
CA ILE A 356 2.35 -29.23 10.44
C ILE A 356 2.89 -27.80 10.47
N ALA A 357 2.66 -27.04 11.55
CA ALA A 357 3.14 -25.67 11.69
C ALA A 357 4.68 -25.58 11.74
N SER A 358 5.36 -26.54 12.36
CA SER A 358 6.84 -26.60 12.37
C SER A 358 7.42 -26.85 10.97
N GLN A 359 6.80 -27.75 10.19
CA GLN A 359 7.18 -28.00 8.79
C GLN A 359 6.95 -26.77 7.92
N ILE A 360 5.78 -26.12 8.03
CA ILE A 360 5.48 -24.85 7.33
C ILE A 360 6.56 -23.82 7.65
N LYS A 361 6.95 -23.69 8.92
CA LYS A 361 7.97 -22.73 9.34
C LYS A 361 9.33 -23.02 8.69
N SER A 362 9.86 -24.24 8.82
CA SER A 362 11.17 -24.61 8.23
C SER A 362 11.23 -24.29 6.74
N ILE A 363 10.22 -24.75 5.98
CA ILE A 363 10.15 -24.56 4.53
C ILE A 363 9.99 -23.07 4.17
N SER A 364 9.32 -22.27 5.00
CA SER A 364 9.17 -20.82 4.78
C SER A 364 10.46 -20.04 5.07
N ASP A 365 11.21 -20.44 6.09
CA ASP A 365 12.51 -19.86 6.43
C ASP A 365 13.53 -20.17 5.31
N GLU A 366 13.51 -21.40 4.78
CA GLU A 366 14.28 -21.82 3.60
C GLU A 366 13.86 -21.05 2.33
N ALA A 367 12.56 -20.96 2.03
CA ALA A 367 12.04 -20.25 0.85
C ALA A 367 12.43 -18.76 0.82
N SER A 368 12.42 -18.10 1.98
CA SER A 368 12.84 -16.70 2.12
C SER A 368 14.33 -16.53 1.78
N THR A 369 15.16 -17.52 2.08
CA THR A 369 16.57 -17.54 1.70
C THR A 369 16.74 -17.65 0.17
N SER A 370 16.02 -18.55 -0.49
CA SER A 370 16.05 -18.70 -1.97
C SER A 370 15.54 -17.46 -2.72
N MET A 371 14.52 -16.77 -2.18
CA MET A 371 14.03 -15.49 -2.72
C MET A 371 15.12 -14.42 -2.71
N SER A 372 15.82 -14.23 -1.59
CA SER A 372 16.93 -13.27 -1.49
C SER A 372 18.08 -13.54 -2.48
N SER A 373 18.23 -14.82 -2.87
CA SER A 373 19.21 -15.29 -3.85
C SER A 373 18.69 -15.27 -5.30
N GLN A 374 17.49 -14.73 -5.54
CA GLN A 374 16.81 -14.66 -6.85
C GLN A 374 16.59 -16.03 -7.53
N ASN A 375 16.56 -17.13 -6.76
CA ASN A 375 16.29 -18.47 -7.28
C ASN A 375 14.76 -18.74 -7.34
N TYR A 376 14.08 -18.08 -8.26
CA TYR A 376 12.61 -18.11 -8.36
C TYR A 376 12.03 -19.52 -8.56
N ALA A 377 12.72 -20.41 -9.27
CA ALA A 377 12.25 -21.78 -9.49
C ALA A 377 12.22 -22.61 -8.18
N GLU A 378 13.25 -22.46 -7.35
CA GLU A 378 13.30 -23.09 -6.03
C GLU A 378 12.31 -22.44 -5.05
N ALA A 379 12.23 -21.11 -5.04
CA ALA A 379 11.26 -20.39 -4.23
C ALA A 379 9.80 -20.77 -4.56
N LEU A 380 9.47 -20.96 -5.85
CA LEU A 380 8.17 -21.47 -6.30
C LEU A 380 7.90 -22.86 -5.70
N PHE A 381 8.83 -23.79 -5.86
CA PHE A 381 8.70 -25.17 -5.36
C PHE A 381 8.52 -25.23 -3.84
N MET A 382 9.26 -24.40 -3.09
CA MET A 382 9.17 -24.33 -1.63
C MET A 382 7.84 -23.71 -1.18
N HIS A 383 7.39 -22.61 -1.82
CA HIS A 383 6.07 -22.05 -1.52
C HIS A 383 4.91 -22.98 -1.95
N GLU A 384 5.05 -23.79 -2.99
CA GLU A 384 4.06 -24.82 -3.35
C GLU A 384 3.95 -25.92 -2.29
N LYS A 385 5.04 -26.28 -1.60
CA LYS A 385 4.99 -27.16 -0.42
C LYS A 385 4.28 -26.49 0.75
N VAL A 386 4.58 -25.21 1.01
CA VAL A 386 3.90 -24.43 2.08
C VAL A 386 2.39 -24.35 1.82
N GLU A 387 1.97 -24.07 0.59
CA GLU A 387 0.55 -23.98 0.20
C GLU A 387 -0.18 -25.31 0.43
N LYS A 388 0.44 -26.45 0.08
CA LYS A 388 -0.10 -27.80 0.35
C LYS A 388 -0.29 -28.06 1.84
N LEU A 389 0.69 -27.72 2.68
CA LEU A 389 0.59 -27.89 4.14
C LEU A 389 -0.43 -26.92 4.75
N GLN A 390 -0.47 -25.66 4.33
CA GLN A 390 -1.46 -24.68 4.76
C GLN A 390 -2.88 -25.08 4.34
N LYS A 391 -3.08 -25.69 3.16
CA LYS A 391 -4.37 -26.28 2.78
C LYS A 391 -4.81 -27.42 3.69
N ILE A 392 -3.91 -28.08 4.41
CA ILE A 392 -4.25 -29.14 5.39
C ILE A 392 -4.48 -28.54 6.79
N LEU A 393 -3.80 -27.44 7.13
CA LEU A 393 -3.80 -26.85 8.47
C LEU A 393 -4.78 -25.68 8.64
N CYS A 394 -4.74 -24.71 7.74
CA CYS A 394 -5.39 -23.40 7.86
C CYS A 394 -6.81 -23.41 7.28
N HIS A 395 -7.69 -22.55 7.80
CA HIS A 395 -9.02 -22.34 7.21
C HIS A 395 -8.92 -21.80 5.76
N PRO A 396 -9.85 -22.11 4.82
CA PRO A 396 -9.75 -21.67 3.42
C PRO A 396 -9.67 -20.15 3.20
N TYR A 397 -10.21 -19.35 4.11
CA TYR A 397 -10.11 -17.87 4.13
C TYR A 397 -8.95 -17.34 5.00
N SER A 398 -8.00 -18.21 5.37
CA SER A 398 -6.89 -17.81 6.23
C SER A 398 -5.94 -16.85 5.51
N ILE A 399 -5.55 -15.79 6.23
CA ILE A 399 -4.65 -14.75 5.72
C ILE A 399 -3.28 -15.33 5.36
N SER A 400 -2.75 -16.30 6.11
CA SER A 400 -1.44 -16.91 5.82
C SER A 400 -1.45 -17.73 4.52
N LEU A 401 -2.58 -18.36 4.19
CA LEU A 401 -2.77 -19.08 2.94
C LEU A 401 -2.94 -18.12 1.76
N MET A 402 -3.67 -17.02 1.95
CA MET A 402 -3.80 -15.93 0.98
C MET A 402 -2.43 -15.34 0.64
N GLN A 403 -1.65 -14.95 1.64
CA GLN A 403 -0.30 -14.39 1.49
C GLN A 403 0.66 -15.34 0.75
N THR A 404 0.59 -16.65 1.04
CA THR A 404 1.41 -17.65 0.31
C THR A 404 1.00 -17.74 -1.16
N ARG A 405 -0.31 -17.66 -1.45
CA ARG A 405 -0.82 -17.66 -2.84
C ARG A 405 -0.48 -16.37 -3.59
N GLU A 406 -0.43 -15.22 -2.91
CA GLU A 406 0.06 -13.97 -3.51
C GLU A 406 1.55 -14.05 -3.86
N LYS A 407 2.39 -14.67 -3.01
CA LYS A 407 3.79 -14.94 -3.34
C LYS A 407 3.90 -15.87 -4.55
N LEU A 408 3.12 -16.96 -4.57
CA LEU A 408 3.09 -17.90 -5.69
C LEU A 408 2.60 -17.26 -7.00
N LEU A 409 1.61 -16.37 -6.95
CA LEU A 409 1.19 -15.53 -8.07
C LEU A 409 2.36 -14.70 -8.61
N LYS A 410 3.02 -13.93 -7.75
CA LYS A 410 4.16 -13.07 -8.12
C LYS A 410 5.32 -13.86 -8.72
N ILE A 411 5.77 -14.93 -8.05
CA ILE A 411 6.85 -15.80 -8.54
C ILE A 411 6.45 -16.48 -9.87
N SER A 412 5.18 -16.85 -10.06
CA SER A 412 4.70 -17.40 -11.34
C SER A 412 4.72 -16.38 -12.47
N MET A 413 4.48 -15.09 -12.19
CA MET A 413 4.58 -14.00 -13.18
C MET A 413 6.05 -13.75 -13.59
N GLU A 414 6.97 -13.69 -12.63
CA GLU A 414 8.42 -13.53 -12.88
C GLU A 414 9.02 -14.71 -13.68
N LEU A 415 8.43 -15.90 -13.57
CA LEU A 415 8.77 -17.09 -14.37
C LEU A 415 7.99 -17.18 -15.70
N GLU A 416 7.28 -16.13 -16.11
CA GLU A 416 6.39 -16.07 -17.29
C GLU A 416 5.34 -17.23 -17.36
N ASN A 417 4.99 -17.84 -16.21
CA ASN A 417 4.02 -18.94 -16.10
C ASN A 417 2.61 -18.43 -15.81
N TRP A 418 1.98 -17.83 -16.82
CA TRP A 418 0.70 -17.15 -16.66
C TRP A 418 -0.45 -18.08 -16.26
N THR A 419 -0.42 -19.35 -16.64
CA THR A 419 -1.47 -20.32 -16.24
C THR A 419 -1.44 -20.60 -14.74
N LYS A 420 -0.26 -20.76 -14.14
CA LYS A 420 -0.14 -20.84 -12.66
C LYS A 420 -0.47 -19.51 -11.99
N ALA A 421 0.03 -18.40 -12.52
CA ALA A 421 -0.29 -17.07 -12.00
C ALA A 421 -1.81 -16.83 -11.97
N LEU A 422 -2.51 -17.09 -13.07
CA LEU A 422 -3.96 -16.96 -13.18
C LEU A 422 -4.70 -17.85 -12.17
N THR A 423 -4.23 -19.09 -11.98
CA THR A 423 -4.80 -20.01 -10.99
C THR A 423 -4.71 -19.43 -9.58
N TYR A 424 -3.54 -18.91 -9.16
CA TYR A 424 -3.38 -18.30 -7.84
C TYR A 424 -4.12 -16.96 -7.71
N CYS A 425 -4.24 -16.19 -8.80
CA CYS A 425 -5.04 -14.96 -8.87
C CYS A 425 -6.53 -15.25 -8.64
N LYS A 426 -7.10 -16.24 -9.33
CA LYS A 426 -8.51 -16.65 -9.12
C LYS A 426 -8.77 -17.18 -7.70
N LEU A 427 -7.82 -17.92 -7.12
CA LEU A 427 -7.92 -18.41 -5.74
C LEU A 427 -7.94 -17.26 -4.70
N THR A 428 -7.13 -16.22 -4.89
CA THR A 428 -7.03 -15.08 -3.95
C THR A 428 -8.23 -14.14 -4.03
N ILE A 429 -8.83 -13.92 -5.21
CA ILE A 429 -10.06 -13.10 -5.37
C ILE A 429 -11.17 -13.53 -4.41
N SER A 430 -11.41 -14.84 -4.28
CA SER A 430 -12.45 -15.38 -3.39
C SER A 430 -12.23 -15.03 -1.91
N VAL A 431 -10.97 -14.85 -1.50
CA VAL A 431 -10.60 -14.42 -0.15
C VAL A 431 -10.72 -12.90 -0.04
N TYR A 432 -10.23 -12.15 -1.03
CA TYR A 432 -10.33 -10.68 -1.06
C TYR A 432 -11.79 -10.20 -0.95
N GLN A 433 -12.71 -10.82 -1.68
CA GLN A 433 -14.15 -10.54 -1.60
C GLN A 433 -14.76 -10.82 -0.21
N LYS A 434 -14.09 -11.63 0.62
CA LYS A 434 -14.51 -11.95 1.99
C LYS A 434 -13.87 -11.02 3.04
N LEU A 435 -12.66 -10.52 2.79
CA LEU A 435 -11.90 -9.68 3.72
C LEU A 435 -12.20 -8.19 3.57
N TYR A 436 -12.43 -7.73 2.34
CA TYR A 436 -12.54 -6.31 2.00
C TYR A 436 -13.98 -5.90 1.66
N PRO A 437 -14.34 -4.61 1.86
CA PRO A 437 -15.55 -4.04 1.27
C PRO A 437 -15.56 -4.19 -0.26
N GLY A 438 -16.77 -4.20 -0.85
CA GLY A 438 -16.92 -4.34 -2.31
C GLY A 438 -16.25 -3.22 -3.11
N ILE A 439 -16.10 -2.03 -2.53
CA ILE A 439 -15.30 -0.92 -3.08
C ILE A 439 -14.02 -0.80 -2.23
N HIS A 440 -12.98 -1.53 -2.63
CA HIS A 440 -11.67 -1.50 -1.99
C HIS A 440 -10.56 -1.58 -3.05
N PRO A 441 -9.52 -0.74 -3.00
CA PRO A 441 -8.54 -0.66 -4.08
C PRO A 441 -7.82 -1.98 -4.32
N LEU A 442 -7.44 -2.73 -3.27
CA LEU A 442 -6.81 -4.05 -3.41
C LEU A 442 -7.71 -5.07 -4.13
N LEU A 443 -9.04 -5.01 -3.94
CA LEU A 443 -9.98 -5.89 -4.66
C LEU A 443 -10.07 -5.51 -6.14
N GLY A 444 -10.12 -4.21 -6.45
CA GLY A 444 -10.09 -3.71 -7.82
C GLY A 444 -8.78 -4.07 -8.54
N LEU A 445 -7.63 -3.93 -7.87
CA LEU A 445 -6.32 -4.32 -8.38
C LEU A 445 -6.20 -5.83 -8.59
N GLN A 446 -6.78 -6.66 -7.71
CA GLN A 446 -6.76 -8.10 -7.91
C GLN A 446 -7.59 -8.52 -9.14
N PHE A 447 -8.73 -7.87 -9.39
CA PHE A 447 -9.46 -8.05 -10.64
C PHE A 447 -8.70 -7.52 -11.86
N TYR A 448 -7.94 -6.42 -11.75
CA TYR A 448 -7.10 -5.91 -12.83
C TYR A 448 -6.01 -6.91 -13.22
N THR A 449 -5.28 -7.44 -12.23
CA THR A 449 -4.28 -8.49 -12.42
C THR A 449 -4.90 -9.76 -13.03
N CYS A 450 -6.11 -10.15 -12.61
CA CYS A 450 -6.83 -11.27 -13.22
C CYS A 450 -7.13 -11.01 -14.71
N GLY A 451 -7.70 -9.85 -15.05
CA GLY A 451 -8.00 -9.47 -16.43
C GLY A 451 -6.75 -9.49 -17.33
N LYS A 452 -5.61 -8.99 -16.84
CA LYS A 452 -4.31 -9.06 -17.51
C LYS A 452 -3.83 -10.49 -17.73
N LEU A 453 -3.95 -11.35 -16.73
CA LEU A 453 -3.52 -12.75 -16.83
C LEU A 453 -4.43 -13.57 -17.76
N GLU A 454 -5.74 -13.34 -17.73
CA GLU A 454 -6.69 -13.96 -18.67
C GLU A 454 -6.39 -13.54 -20.10
N TRP A 455 -6.10 -12.25 -20.32
CA TRP A 455 -5.66 -11.73 -21.62
C TRP A 455 -4.36 -12.35 -22.11
N LEU A 456 -3.35 -12.48 -21.24
CA LEU A 456 -2.05 -13.06 -21.59
C LEU A 456 -2.16 -14.56 -21.90
N VAL A 457 -2.99 -15.30 -21.18
CA VAL A 457 -3.22 -16.74 -21.45
C VAL A 457 -3.90 -16.94 -22.81
N VAL A 458 -4.86 -16.11 -23.20
CA VAL A 458 -5.43 -16.09 -24.57
C VAL A 458 -4.35 -15.92 -25.63
N HIS A 459 -3.41 -14.99 -25.41
CA HIS A 459 -2.45 -14.57 -26.41
C HIS A 459 -1.13 -15.37 -26.41
N GLN A 460 -0.88 -16.20 -25.41
CA GLN A 460 0.25 -17.15 -25.43
C GLN A 460 -0.06 -18.43 -26.20
N ASP A 461 -1.33 -18.85 -26.27
CA ASP A 461 -1.70 -20.05 -27.02
C ASP A 461 -1.86 -19.74 -28.53
N VAL A 462 -0.75 -19.28 -29.12
CA VAL A 462 -0.59 -19.09 -30.58
C VAL A 462 -0.39 -20.45 -31.29
N SER A 463 -0.43 -21.55 -30.55
CA SER A 463 -0.61 -22.87 -31.14
C SER A 463 -2.07 -22.99 -31.60
N PHE A 464 -2.28 -23.35 -32.86
CA PHE A 464 -3.63 -23.54 -33.44
C PHE A 464 -4.34 -24.80 -32.90
N THR A 465 -4.19 -25.10 -31.60
CA THR A 465 -4.68 -26.33 -30.94
C THR A 465 -5.87 -26.10 -30.01
N SER A 466 -6.04 -24.89 -29.48
CA SER A 466 -7.19 -24.52 -28.66
C SER A 466 -8.42 -24.17 -29.51
N PRO A 467 -9.61 -24.76 -29.26
CA PRO A 467 -10.83 -24.46 -30.02
C PRO A 467 -11.28 -23.00 -29.87
N SER A 468 -11.86 -22.42 -30.94
CA SER A 468 -12.37 -21.04 -30.99
C SER A 468 -13.25 -20.66 -29.78
N LEU A 469 -14.10 -21.60 -29.34
CA LEU A 469 -15.00 -21.42 -28.19
C LEU A 469 -14.25 -21.31 -26.84
N LEU A 470 -13.15 -22.05 -26.65
CA LEU A 470 -12.33 -21.96 -25.44
C LEU A 470 -11.62 -20.60 -25.39
N LEU A 471 -11.10 -20.16 -26.54
CA LEU A 471 -10.43 -18.87 -26.68
C LEU A 471 -11.39 -17.69 -26.49
N LEU A 472 -12.64 -17.79 -26.98
CA LEU A 472 -13.71 -16.84 -26.65
C LEU A 472 -14.00 -16.81 -25.15
N GLY A 473 -14.14 -17.98 -24.51
CA GLY A 473 -14.42 -18.06 -23.07
C GLY A 473 -13.39 -17.34 -22.20
N HIS A 474 -12.10 -17.46 -22.55
CA HIS A 474 -11.02 -16.74 -21.87
C HIS A 474 -11.01 -15.22 -22.15
N THR A 475 -11.32 -14.79 -23.39
CA THR A 475 -11.50 -13.35 -23.70
C THR A 475 -12.69 -12.75 -22.95
N GLU A 476 -13.82 -13.48 -22.84
CA GLU A 476 -14.98 -13.03 -22.05
C GLU A 476 -14.70 -12.96 -20.56
N ASP A 477 -13.91 -13.90 -20.01
CA ASP A 477 -13.47 -13.87 -18.63
C ASP A 477 -12.58 -12.63 -18.36
N SER A 478 -11.62 -12.34 -19.24
CA SER A 478 -10.80 -11.11 -19.18
C SER A 478 -11.68 -9.85 -19.18
N LEU A 479 -12.68 -9.77 -20.07
CA LEU A 479 -13.65 -8.67 -20.12
C LEU A 479 -14.43 -8.52 -18.80
N LYS A 480 -14.91 -9.62 -18.21
CA LYS A 480 -15.60 -9.61 -16.90
C LYS A 480 -14.68 -9.11 -15.78
N SER A 481 -13.42 -9.54 -15.76
CA SER A 481 -12.43 -9.13 -14.76
C SER A 481 -12.05 -7.66 -14.90
N TYR A 482 -11.75 -7.17 -16.10
CA TYR A 482 -11.48 -5.75 -16.34
C TYR A 482 -12.70 -4.86 -16.02
N THR A 483 -13.93 -5.32 -16.29
CA THR A 483 -15.14 -4.57 -15.93
C THR A 483 -15.23 -4.38 -14.41
N LYS A 484 -15.08 -5.46 -13.63
CA LYS A 484 -15.06 -5.40 -12.15
C LYS A 484 -13.91 -4.54 -11.62
N ALA A 485 -12.74 -4.62 -12.24
CA ALA A 485 -11.60 -3.77 -11.90
C ALA A 485 -11.95 -2.30 -12.12
N PHE A 486 -12.47 -1.94 -13.29
CA PHE A 486 -12.86 -0.56 -13.62
C PHE A 486 -13.95 -0.02 -12.70
N ASP A 487 -14.97 -0.82 -12.38
CA ASP A 487 -16.07 -0.41 -11.50
C ASP A 487 -15.61 -0.01 -10.10
N ILE A 488 -14.60 -0.70 -9.54
CA ILE A 488 -14.01 -0.42 -8.23
C ILE A 488 -12.95 0.68 -8.32
N LEU A 489 -12.08 0.60 -9.33
CA LEU A 489 -10.92 1.48 -9.46
C LEU A 489 -11.32 2.90 -9.89
N ARG A 490 -12.40 3.08 -10.66
CA ARG A 490 -12.92 4.42 -11.00
C ARG A 490 -13.36 5.25 -9.79
N ILE A 491 -13.76 4.58 -8.70
CA ILE A 491 -14.15 5.23 -7.43
C ILE A 491 -12.89 5.52 -6.60
N THR A 492 -12.01 4.52 -6.46
CA THR A 492 -10.83 4.60 -5.57
C THR A 492 -9.65 5.38 -6.16
N HIS A 493 -9.49 5.41 -7.48
CA HIS A 493 -8.40 6.06 -8.23
C HIS A 493 -8.89 7.17 -9.18
N GLY A 494 -10.20 7.43 -9.26
CA GLY A 494 -10.80 8.37 -10.21
C GLY A 494 -10.81 7.85 -11.64
N THR A 495 -11.10 8.71 -12.62
CA THR A 495 -11.15 8.33 -14.05
C THR A 495 -10.00 8.89 -14.89
N ASN A 496 -9.27 9.88 -14.38
CA ASN A 496 -8.43 10.75 -15.22
C ASN A 496 -6.93 10.43 -15.14
N SER A 497 -6.52 9.62 -14.17
CA SER A 497 -5.12 9.21 -13.96
C SER A 497 -4.62 8.33 -15.11
N SER A 498 -3.30 8.30 -15.33
CA SER A 498 -2.69 7.54 -16.44
C SER A 498 -3.04 6.04 -16.36
N PHE A 499 -3.00 5.48 -15.15
CA PHE A 499 -3.37 4.10 -14.86
C PHE A 499 -4.83 3.79 -15.22
N MET A 500 -5.76 4.70 -14.91
CA MET A 500 -7.18 4.48 -15.21
C MET A 500 -7.50 4.60 -16.70
N LYS A 501 -6.70 5.39 -17.45
CA LYS A 501 -6.76 5.43 -18.92
C LYS A 501 -6.22 4.14 -19.54
N GLU A 502 -5.13 3.58 -19.01
CA GLU A 502 -4.60 2.27 -19.43
C GLU A 502 -5.62 1.16 -19.19
N LEU A 503 -6.23 1.10 -18.00
CA LEU A 503 -7.30 0.15 -17.67
C LEU A 503 -8.51 0.29 -18.61
N LEU A 504 -8.96 1.52 -18.87
CA LEU A 504 -10.07 1.76 -19.81
C LEU A 504 -9.70 1.30 -21.23
N GLN A 505 -8.48 1.56 -21.70
CA GLN A 505 -8.01 1.06 -22.99
C GLN A 505 -8.04 -0.48 -23.03
N LYS A 506 -7.51 -1.16 -22.01
CA LYS A 506 -7.51 -2.64 -21.92
C LYS A 506 -8.93 -3.22 -21.88
N LEU A 507 -9.86 -2.52 -21.22
CA LEU A 507 -11.27 -2.90 -21.19
C LEU A 507 -11.93 -2.80 -22.58
N GLU A 508 -11.65 -1.74 -23.34
CA GLU A 508 -12.19 -1.58 -24.70
C GLU A 508 -11.53 -2.55 -25.70
N GLU A 509 -10.22 -2.80 -25.59
CA GLU A 509 -9.52 -3.85 -26.35
C GLU A 509 -10.19 -5.22 -26.13
N ALA A 510 -10.43 -5.60 -24.87
CA ALA A 510 -11.09 -6.86 -24.54
C ALA A 510 -12.56 -6.93 -25.01
N ARG A 511 -13.28 -5.80 -25.01
CA ARG A 511 -14.65 -5.73 -25.53
C ARG A 511 -14.70 -5.89 -27.05
N ALA A 512 -13.77 -5.26 -27.77
CA ALA A 512 -13.67 -5.35 -29.22
C ALA A 512 -13.36 -6.80 -29.66
N GLU A 513 -12.37 -7.45 -29.02
CA GLU A 513 -12.01 -8.83 -29.35
C GLU A 513 -13.13 -9.82 -29.01
N ALA A 514 -13.77 -9.69 -27.84
CA ALA A 514 -14.92 -10.54 -27.49
C ALA A 514 -16.06 -10.41 -28.51
N SER A 515 -16.31 -9.19 -29.00
CA SER A 515 -17.36 -8.93 -30.00
C SER A 515 -17.00 -9.55 -31.35
N TYR A 516 -15.75 -9.39 -31.81
CA TYR A 516 -15.24 -9.98 -33.05
C TYR A 516 -15.29 -11.52 -33.03
N LYS A 517 -14.85 -12.14 -31.92
CA LYS A 517 -14.86 -13.61 -31.75
C LYS A 517 -16.26 -14.21 -31.72
N ARG A 518 -17.28 -13.47 -31.26
CA ARG A 518 -18.69 -13.91 -31.36
C ARG A 518 -19.15 -13.91 -32.81
N SER A 519 -18.97 -12.81 -33.54
CA SER A 519 -19.37 -12.75 -34.95
C SER A 519 -18.70 -13.85 -35.80
N SER A 520 -17.43 -14.17 -35.56
CA SER A 520 -16.75 -15.25 -36.29
C SER A 520 -17.24 -16.67 -35.94
N ILE A 521 -17.94 -16.85 -34.82
CA ILE A 521 -18.54 -18.13 -34.43
C ILE A 521 -20.00 -18.22 -34.92
N ASP A 522 -20.70 -17.09 -35.04
CA ASP A 522 -22.04 -17.04 -35.66
C ASP A 522 -21.98 -17.23 -37.21
N ASP A 523 -20.80 -17.06 -37.81
CA ASP A 523 -20.51 -17.26 -39.24
C ASP A 523 -19.92 -18.66 -39.60
N GLU A 524 -19.63 -19.54 -38.61
CA GLU A 524 -19.09 -20.92 -38.77
C GLU A 524 -20.16 -22.03 -38.66
#